data_AF-A0A067SX04-F1
#
_entry.id   AF-A0A067SX04-F1
#
_cell.length_a   1.000
_cell.length_b   1.000
_cell.length_c   1.000
_cell.angle_alpha   90.00
_cell.angle_beta   90.00
_cell.angle_gamma   90.00
#
_symmetry.space_group_name_H-M   'P 1'
#
loop_
_entity.id
_entity.type
_entity.pdbx_description
1 polymer ?
#
loop_
_entity_poly.entity_id
_entity_poly.type
_entity_poly.pdbx_seq_one_letter_code
_entity_poly.pdbx_strand_id
1 'polypeptide(L)' 'VLLLFTLSPDQVGFYSWFPAEQAWLVSGLNVGHWNPECEIWFTDRLKKTTSASRQPLARLNWRKRIRFTGA' A
#
# COMPACT_ATOMS: atom_id res chain seq x y z
N VAL A 1 -1.86 5.69 -9.61
CA VAL A 1 -1.47 4.89 -10.79
C VAL A 1 -1.63 3.41 -10.46
N LEU A 2 -2.62 2.76 -11.06
CA LEU A 2 -2.84 1.32 -10.97
C LEU A 2 -2.10 0.70 -12.16
N LEU A 3 -1.21 -0.26 -11.91
CA LEU A 3 -0.53 -1.00 -12.98
C LEU A 3 -1.22 -2.36 -13.13
N LEU A 4 -1.70 -2.64 -14.33
CA LEU A 4 -2.34 -3.89 -14.72
C LEU A 4 -1.29 -4.75 -15.42
N PHE A 5 -0.96 -5.90 -14.84
CA PHE A 5 -0.14 -6.91 -15.50
C PHE A 5 -0.99 -8.18 -15.66
N THR A 6 -1.20 -8.62 -16.89
CA THR A 6 -1.92 -9.86 -17.23
C THR A 6 -0.88 -10.97 -17.40
N LEU A 7 -0.79 -11.90 -16.44
CA LEU A 7 0.07 -13.09 -16.59
C LEU A 7 -0.65 -14.24 -17.33
N SER A 8 -1.97 -14.11 -17.53
CA SER A 8 -2.84 -15.03 -18.27
C SER A 8 -4.15 -14.28 -18.63
N PRO A 9 -4.87 -14.68 -19.70
CA PRO A 9 -6.08 -13.96 -20.16
C PRO A 9 -7.19 -13.88 -19.11
N ASP A 10 -7.19 -14.78 -18.11
CA ASP A 10 -8.20 -14.85 -17.05
C ASP A 10 -7.73 -14.29 -15.70
N GLN A 11 -6.49 -13.77 -15.59
CA GLN A 11 -5.93 -13.29 -14.32
C GLN A 11 -5.34 -11.89 -14.45
N VAL A 12 -6.12 -10.91 -14.01
CA VAL A 12 -5.72 -9.50 -13.91
C VAL A 12 -5.10 -9.24 -12.54
N GLY A 13 -3.79 -8.98 -12.52
CA GLY A 13 -3.09 -8.56 -11.30
C GLY A 13 -3.19 -7.04 -11.10
N PHE A 14 -3.80 -6.62 -9.99
CA PHE A 14 -3.88 -5.20 -9.61
C PHE A 14 -2.70 -4.81 -8.72
N TYR A 15 -1.79 -3.98 -9.25
CA TYR A 15 -0.64 -3.46 -8.53
C TYR A 15 -0.74 -1.95 -8.30
N SER A 16 -0.34 -1.49 -7.12
CA SER A 16 -0.34 -0.07 -6.75
C SER A 16 0.81 0.27 -5.82
N TRP A 17 1.25 1.53 -5.87
CA TRP A 17 2.25 2.10 -4.97
C TRP A 17 1.69 2.45 -3.60
N PHE A 18 0.37 2.64 -3.53
CA PHE A 18 -0.39 2.95 -2.33
C PHE A 18 -1.48 1.90 -2.07
N PRO A 19 -1.86 1.68 -0.80
CA PRO A 19 -2.91 0.74 -0.46
C PRO A 19 -4.28 1.21 -0.97
N ALA A 20 -5.16 0.25 -1.22
CA ALA A 20 -6.57 0.54 -1.39
C ALA A 20 -7.21 0.89 -0.04
N GLU A 21 -8.33 1.63 -0.07
CA GLU A 21 -9.09 2.05 1.11
C GLU A 21 -9.32 0.90 2.10
N GLN A 22 -9.85 -0.23 1.63
CA GLN A 22 -10.08 -1.43 2.44
C GLN A 22 -8.85 -1.98 3.21
N ALA A 23 -7.63 -1.71 2.72
CA ALA A 23 -6.41 -2.09 3.43
C ALA A 23 -6.02 -1.02 4.44
N TRP A 24 -6.22 0.26 4.08
CA TRP A 24 -6.00 1.39 4.98
C TRP A 24 -6.93 1.34 6.21
N LEU A 25 -8.21 0.99 6.02
CA LEU A 25 -9.18 0.88 7.12
C LEU A 25 -8.75 -0.06 8.24
N VAL A 26 -8.01 -1.13 7.91
CA VAL A 26 -7.55 -2.15 8.86
C VAL A 26 -6.07 -2.00 9.24
N SER A 27 -5.44 -0.89 8.85
CA SER A 27 -4.00 -0.65 9.06
C SER A 27 -3.65 -0.24 10.48
N GLY A 28 -4.59 0.33 11.24
CA GLY A 28 -4.31 1.05 12.48
C GLY A 28 -3.96 2.54 12.29
N LEU A 29 -3.64 2.96 11.05
CA LEU A 29 -3.44 4.38 10.69
C LEU A 29 -4.75 5.09 10.34
N ASN A 30 -5.86 4.35 10.21
CA ASN A 30 -7.18 4.93 9.99
C ASN A 30 -7.79 5.43 11.30
N VAL A 31 -7.32 6.57 11.79
CA VAL A 31 -7.77 7.21 13.04
C VAL A 31 -8.81 8.32 12.80
N GLY A 32 -9.42 8.37 11.61
CA GLY A 32 -10.44 9.36 11.22
C GLY A 32 -9.90 10.75 10.89
N HIS A 33 -8.60 11.00 11.06
CA HIS A 33 -7.93 12.23 10.68
C HIS A 33 -6.46 11.94 10.30
N TRP A 34 -5.81 12.90 9.64
CA TRP A 34 -4.38 12.81 9.33
C TRP A 34 -3.55 13.15 10.57
N ASN A 35 -2.84 12.17 11.11
CA ASN A 35 -1.98 12.32 12.29
C ASN A 35 -0.49 12.20 11.90
N PRO A 36 0.47 12.45 12.83
CA PRO A 36 1.90 12.33 12.54
C PRO A 36 2.34 10.93 12.08
N GLU A 37 1.68 9.86 12.54
CA GLU A 37 1.99 8.49 12.12
C GLU A 37 1.61 8.24 10.65
N CYS A 38 0.48 8.80 10.20
CA CYS A 38 0.09 8.81 8.79
C CYS A 38 1.14 9.50 7.92
N GLU A 39 1.65 10.66 8.36
CA GLU A 39 2.68 11.43 7.66
C GLU A 39 4.01 10.65 7.55
N ILE A 40 4.45 10.05 8.66
CA ILE A 40 5.67 9.23 8.71
C ILE A 40 5.55 8.06 7.75
N TRP A 41 4.43 7.33 7.79
CA TRP A 41 4.18 6.20 6.90
C TRP A 41 4.16 6.65 5.43
N PHE A 42 3.48 7.75 5.11
CA PHE A 42 3.35 8.24 3.75
C PHE A 42 4.69 8.69 3.17
N THR A 43 5.47 9.44 3.94
CA THR A 43 6.81 9.89 3.55
C THR A 43 7.78 8.73 3.36
N ASP A 44 7.80 7.75 4.27
CA ASP A 44 8.61 6.53 4.11
C ASP A 44 8.21 5.75 2.84
N ARG A 45 6.90 5.67 2.57
CA ARG A 45 6.40 5.00 1.37
C ARG A 45 6.76 5.72 0.08
N LEU A 46 6.70 7.05 0.07
CA LEU A 46 7.14 7.87 -1.05
C LEU A 46 8.62 7.66 -1.35
N LYS A 47 9.49 7.72 -0.33
CA LYS A 47 10.93 7.45 -0.48
C LYS A 47 11.20 6.08 -1.13
N LYS A 48 10.44 5.07 -0.72
CA LYS A 48 10.52 3.70 -1.28
C LYS A 48 10.02 3.59 -2.71
N THR A 49 9.14 4.48 -3.15
CA THR A 49 8.61 4.50 -4.52
C THR A 49 9.57 5.22 -5.47
N THR A 50 10.23 6.28 -4.99
CA THR A 50 11.20 7.06 -5.78
C THR A 50 12.56 6.37 -5.90
N SER A 51 12.93 5.55 -4.91
CA SER A 51 14.08 4.65 -5.03
C SER A 51 13.69 3.49 -5.96
N ALA A 52 14.39 3.31 -7.10
CA ALA A 52 14.15 2.27 -8.11
C ALA A 52 14.18 0.80 -7.58
N SER A 53 14.33 0.61 -6.28
CA SER A 53 14.49 -0.67 -5.60
C SER A 53 13.16 -1.36 -5.25
N ARG A 54 12.02 -0.67 -5.21
CA ARG A 54 10.74 -1.29 -4.78
C ARG A 54 9.78 -1.42 -5.95
N GLN A 55 9.17 -2.58 -6.14
CA GLN A 55 8.05 -2.74 -7.09
C GLN A 55 6.71 -2.37 -6.43
N PRO A 56 5.71 -1.94 -7.23
CA PRO A 56 4.35 -1.74 -6.75
C PRO A 56 3.80 -3.07 -6.17
N LEU A 57 2.95 -2.96 -5.15
CA LEU A 57 2.44 -4.14 -4.45
C LEU A 57 1.09 -4.56 -5.00
N ALA A 58 0.89 -5.87 -5.11
CA ALA A 58 -0.41 -6.45 -5.40
C ALA A 58 -1.43 -6.06 -4.32
N ARG A 59 -2.68 -5.83 -4.73
CA ARG A 59 -3.79 -5.41 -3.86
C ARG A 59 -3.92 -6.27 -2.59
N LEU A 60 -3.74 -7.58 -2.72
CA LEU A 60 -3.86 -8.55 -1.62
C LEU A 60 -2.71 -8.46 -0.60
N ASN A 61 -1.52 -8.03 -1.03
CA ASN A 61 -0.34 -7.96 -0.17
C ASN A 61 -0.34 -6.71 0.73
N TRP A 62 -1.15 -5.71 0.40
CA TRP A 62 -1.26 -4.49 1.19
C TRP A 62 -1.70 -4.76 2.62
N ARG A 63 -2.76 -5.56 2.82
CA ARG A 63 -3.30 -5.87 4.17
C ARG A 63 -2.25 -6.45 5.13
N LYS A 64 -1.29 -7.23 4.62
CA LYS A 64 -0.19 -7.80 5.43
C LYS A 64 0.93 -6.80 5.71
N ARG A 65 1.11 -5.80 4.84
CA ARG A 65 2.24 -4.87 4.84
C ARG A 65 2.01 -3.59 5.63
N ILE A 66 0.76 -3.18 5.81
CA ILE A 66 0.41 -1.91 6.47
C ILE A 66 -0.32 -2.11 7.80
N ARG A 67 -0.48 -3.36 8.25
CA ARG A 67 -0.92 -3.60 9.62
C ARG A 67 0.16 -3.08 10.56
N PHE A 68 -0.17 -2.01 11.29
CA PHE A 68 0.60 -1.58 12.43
C PHE A 68 0.36 -2.63 13.53
N THR A 69 1.32 -3.55 13.69
CA THR A 69 1.35 -4.42 14.86
C THR A 69 1.80 -3.55 16.02
N GLY A 70 0.86 -2.84 16.66
CA GLY A 70 1.13 -2.23 17.95
C GLY A 70 1.44 -3.35 18.94
N ALA A 71 2.69 -3.34 19.45
CA ALA A 71 3.24 -4.07 20.61
C ALA A 71 2.62 -5.43 20.98
#